data_AF-U9UHH0-F1
#
_entry.id   AF-U9UHH0-F1
#
_cell.length_a   1.000
_cell.length_b   1.000
_cell.length_c   1.000
_cell.angle_alpha   90.00
_cell.angle_beta   90.00
_cell.angle_gamma   90.00
#
_symmetry.space_group_name_H-M   'P 1'
#
loop_
_entity.id
_entity.type
_entity.pdbx_description
1 polymer ?
#
loop_
_entity_poly.entity_id
_entity_poly.type
_entity_poly.pdbx_seq_one_letter_code
_entity_poly.pdbx_strand_id
1 'polypeptide(L)'
;MNIEGFIGSAGWLNNFKKRHNIKQYNKHGEAQSGPSEEELSKEREKLQELISNFDLEDVFNCDETGLYWELEPSKTLSTGPLSGTKKSKNRVTLLLTFNATGSIKLPALFIHKHQTPRDLKGIDKSKLPVDYYWNKSAWMQTSIWNKYLELLNQRMKRRNRKILLLV
;
A
#
# COMPACT_ATOMS: atom_id res chain seq x y z
N MET A 1 -37.53 -8.73 -17.76
CA MET A 1 -38.54 -8.51 -16.69
C MET A 1 -38.27 -7.13 -16.11
N ASN A 2 -39.09 -6.14 -16.45
CA ASN A 2 -39.00 -4.80 -15.85
C ASN A 2 -39.94 -4.80 -14.64
N ILE A 3 -39.39 -4.82 -13.43
CA ILE A 3 -40.18 -4.67 -12.20
C ILE A 3 -39.96 -3.23 -11.73
N GLU A 4 -40.89 -2.34 -12.06
CA GLU A 4 -40.88 -0.97 -11.53
C GLU A 4 -41.33 -0.99 -10.05
N GLY A 5 -40.61 -0.27 -9.19
CA GLY A 5 -40.98 -0.11 -7.77
C GLY A 5 -40.51 -1.21 -6.81
N PHE A 6 -39.60 -2.11 -7.21
CA PHE A 6 -39.05 -3.09 -6.27
C PHE A 6 -38.20 -2.43 -5.17
N ILE A 7 -38.62 -2.60 -3.92
CA ILE A 7 -37.87 -2.16 -2.72
C ILE A 7 -37.54 -3.40 -1.88
N GLY A 8 -36.28 -3.83 -1.94
CA GLY A 8 -35.80 -4.98 -1.18
C GLY A 8 -35.39 -4.59 0.24
N SER A 9 -36.04 -5.17 1.26
CA SER A 9 -35.61 -5.04 2.65
C SER A 9 -34.35 -5.89 2.93
N ALA A 10 -33.61 -5.57 4.00
CA ALA A 10 -32.46 -6.39 4.44
C ALA A 10 -32.86 -7.86 4.71
N GLY A 11 -34.08 -8.08 5.20
CA GLY A 11 -34.65 -9.42 5.41
C GLY A 11 -34.89 -10.16 4.10
N TRP A 12 -35.41 -9.47 3.07
CA TRP A 12 -35.57 -10.04 1.73
C TRP A 12 -34.22 -10.48 1.16
N LEU A 13 -33.20 -9.63 1.22
CA LEU A 13 -31.86 -9.96 0.72
C LEU A 13 -31.23 -11.16 1.45
N ASN A 14 -31.37 -11.23 2.77
CA ASN A 14 -30.88 -12.35 3.56
C ASN A 14 -31.57 -13.67 3.21
N ASN A 15 -32.90 -13.66 3.08
CA ASN A 15 -33.66 -14.84 2.71
C ASN A 15 -33.43 -15.27 1.26
N PHE A 16 -33.22 -14.31 0.36
CA PHE A 16 -32.83 -14.59 -1.03
C PHE A 16 -31.46 -15.28 -1.09
N LYS A 17 -30.45 -14.74 -0.41
CA LYS A 17 -29.12 -15.37 -0.32
C LYS A 17 -29.19 -16.79 0.24
N LYS A 18 -29.97 -17.01 1.32
CA LYS A 18 -30.19 -18.35 1.90
C LYS A 18 -30.86 -19.30 0.91
N ARG A 19 -31.96 -18.89 0.28
CA ARG A 19 -32.73 -19.71 -0.67
C ARG A 19 -31.91 -20.13 -1.88
N HIS A 20 -31.06 -19.24 -2.38
CA HIS A 20 -30.21 -19.49 -3.54
C HIS A 20 -28.78 -19.91 -3.18
N ASN A 21 -28.52 -20.24 -1.91
CA ASN A 21 -27.22 -20.69 -1.40
C ASN A 21 -26.04 -19.75 -1.76
N ILE A 22 -26.31 -18.44 -1.84
CA ILE A 22 -25.31 -17.41 -2.16
C ILE A 22 -24.50 -17.12 -0.90
N LYS A 23 -23.22 -17.50 -0.91
CA LYS A 23 -22.28 -17.33 0.21
C LYS A 23 -21.16 -16.35 -0.15
N GLN A 24 -20.69 -15.60 0.85
CA GLN A 24 -19.50 -14.78 0.73
C GLN A 24 -18.27 -15.62 1.03
N TYR A 25 -17.32 -15.69 0.10
CA TYR A 25 -16.05 -16.39 0.29
C TYR A 25 -14.91 -15.38 0.42
N ASN A 26 -14.04 -15.57 1.41
CA ASN A 26 -12.78 -14.85 1.49
C ASN A 26 -11.74 -15.63 0.69
N LYS A 27 -11.13 -14.99 -0.30
CA LYS A 27 -9.96 -15.55 -0.99
C LYS A 27 -8.75 -15.23 -0.11
N HIS A 28 -8.25 -16.22 0.62
CA HIS A 28 -6.98 -16.10 1.32
C HIS A 28 -5.84 -16.17 0.30
N GLY A 29 -4.80 -15.36 0.49
CA GLY A 29 -3.55 -15.49 -0.27
C GLY A 29 -2.80 -16.77 0.10
N GLU A 30 -1.66 -17.02 -0.55
CA GLU A 30 -0.80 -18.17 -0.26
C GLU A 30 -0.44 -18.21 1.23
N ALA A 31 -0.75 -19.33 1.89
CA ALA A 31 -0.30 -19.61 3.24
C ALA A 31 1.17 -20.04 3.16
N GLN A 32 2.10 -19.08 3.13
CA GLN A 32 3.50 -19.40 3.36
C GLN A 32 3.70 -19.73 4.84
N SER A 33 4.42 -20.82 5.12
CA SER A 33 4.90 -21.12 6.46
C SER A 33 5.79 -19.97 6.94
N GLY A 34 5.30 -19.21 7.92
CA GLY A 34 6.07 -18.15 8.57
C GLY A 34 7.15 -18.71 9.50
N PRO A 35 8.13 -17.89 9.91
CA PRO A 35 9.09 -18.24 10.94
C PRO A 35 8.39 -18.62 12.25
N SER A 36 9.06 -19.42 13.07
CA SER A 36 8.55 -19.81 14.38
C SER A 36 8.45 -18.61 15.33
N GLU A 37 7.58 -18.69 16.35
CA GLU A 37 7.44 -17.61 17.34
C GLU A 37 8.77 -17.38 18.10
N GLU A 38 9.57 -18.42 18.29
CA GLU A 38 10.87 -18.35 18.95
C GLU A 38 11.88 -17.53 18.14
N GLU A 39 11.91 -17.71 16.82
CA GLU A 39 12.74 -16.91 15.91
C GLU A 39 12.25 -15.45 15.88
N LEU A 40 10.94 -15.23 15.81
CA LEU A 40 10.36 -13.89 15.86
C LEU A 40 10.67 -13.16 17.16
N SER A 41 10.66 -13.85 18.31
CA SER A 41 11.01 -13.26 19.61
C SER A 41 12.46 -12.77 19.62
N LYS A 42 13.40 -13.61 19.16
CA LYS A 42 14.83 -13.25 19.10
C LYS A 42 15.09 -12.05 18.19
N GLU A 43 14.43 -11.99 17.03
CA GLU A 43 14.58 -10.84 16.12
C GLU A 43 13.95 -9.57 16.71
N ARG A 44 12.82 -9.68 17.42
CA ARG A 44 12.22 -8.53 18.14
C ARG A 44 13.15 -7.99 19.22
N GLU A 45 13.81 -8.86 20.00
CA GLU A 45 14.79 -8.44 21.02
C GLU A 45 15.96 -7.66 20.41
N LYS A 46 16.55 -8.16 19.32
CA LYS A 46 17.62 -7.46 18.59
C LYS A 46 17.16 -6.09 18.06
N LEU A 47 15.96 -6.03 17.51
CA LEU A 47 15.40 -4.76 17.01
C LEU A 47 15.16 -3.77 18.16
N GLN A 48 14.65 -4.24 19.30
CA GLN A 48 14.46 -3.39 20.48
C GLN A 48 15.79 -2.85 21.01
N GLU A 49 16.83 -3.69 21.08
CA GLU A 49 18.18 -3.26 21.48
C GLU A 49 18.72 -2.21 20.51
N LEU A 50 18.60 -2.43 19.19
CA LEU A 50 19.02 -1.46 18.19
C LEU A 50 18.27 -0.13 18.32
N ILE A 51 16.94 -0.17 18.46
CA ILE A 51 16.07 1.00 18.62
C ILE A 51 16.43 1.77 19.90
N SER A 52 16.81 1.09 20.99
CA SER A 52 17.14 1.73 22.27
C SER A 52 18.35 2.67 22.21
N ASN A 53 19.18 2.56 21.17
CA ASN A 53 20.32 3.45 20.93
C ASN A 53 19.92 4.79 20.26
N PHE A 54 18.64 4.97 19.93
CA PHE A 54 18.11 6.16 19.26
C PHE A 54 16.94 6.75 20.03
N ASP A 55 16.76 8.07 19.93
CA ASP A 55 15.51 8.70 20.34
C ASP A 55 14.38 8.22 19.40
N LEU A 56 13.16 8.01 19.92
CA LEU A 56 12.01 7.63 19.11
C LEU A 56 11.70 8.66 18.02
N GLU A 57 12.02 9.92 18.26
CA GLU A 57 11.92 10.96 17.22
C GLU A 57 12.83 10.65 16.03
N ASP A 58 14.01 10.04 16.27
CA ASP A 58 15.06 9.67 15.32
C ASP A 58 14.90 8.26 14.71
N VAL A 59 13.91 7.49 15.16
CA VAL A 59 13.57 6.19 14.58
C VAL A 59 12.52 6.41 13.50
N PHE A 60 12.89 6.15 12.25
CA PHE A 60 12.01 6.26 11.10
C PHE A 60 11.66 4.88 10.56
N ASN A 61 10.43 4.74 10.08
CA ASN A 61 10.01 3.61 9.28
C ASN A 61 9.60 4.10 7.90
N CYS A 62 9.99 3.38 6.86
CA CYS A 62 9.46 3.57 5.52
C CYS A 62 8.99 2.27 4.91
N ASP A 63 7.86 2.31 4.22
CA ASP A 63 7.31 1.12 3.58
C ASP A 63 6.62 1.47 2.25
N GLU A 64 6.63 0.52 1.33
CA GLU A 64 6.04 0.63 0.00
C GLU A 64 4.59 0.15 0.01
N THR A 65 3.68 0.96 -0.52
CA THR A 65 2.29 0.57 -0.74
C THR A 65 1.86 0.82 -2.18
N GLY A 66 1.15 -0.15 -2.74
CA GLY A 66 0.53 -0.05 -4.07
C GLY A 66 -0.90 0.48 -3.96
N LEU A 67 -1.19 1.63 -4.55
CA LEU A 67 -2.54 2.15 -4.68
C LEU A 67 -3.11 1.74 -6.04
N TYR A 68 -4.10 0.84 -6.03
CA TYR A 68 -4.75 0.34 -7.23
C TYR A 68 -6.11 1.02 -7.42
N TRP A 69 -6.23 1.92 -8.40
CA TRP A 69 -7.48 2.65 -8.66
C TRP A 69 -8.46 1.91 -9.60
N GLU A 70 -7.98 0.95 -10.38
CA GLU A 70 -8.79 0.13 -11.31
C GLU A 70 -9.07 -1.29 -10.77
N LEU A 71 -8.69 -1.57 -9.52
CA LEU A 71 -8.84 -2.91 -8.97
C LEU A 71 -10.29 -3.20 -8.59
N GLU A 72 -10.91 -4.14 -9.30
CA GLU A 72 -12.25 -4.63 -8.96
C GLU A 72 -12.27 -5.35 -7.60
N PRO A 73 -13.38 -5.23 -6.84
CA PRO A 73 -13.58 -5.95 -5.58
C PRO A 73 -13.25 -7.44 -5.69
N SER A 74 -12.64 -8.00 -4.65
CA SER A 74 -12.32 -9.44 -4.57
C SER A 74 -13.53 -10.33 -4.32
N LYS A 75 -14.68 -9.73 -4.02
CA LYS A 75 -15.93 -10.41 -3.67
C LYS A 75 -16.98 -10.07 -4.72
N THR A 76 -17.64 -11.10 -5.24
CA THR A 76 -18.82 -10.98 -6.10
C THR A 76 -19.91 -11.90 -5.59
N LEU A 77 -21.18 -11.58 -5.89
CA LEU A 77 -22.31 -12.44 -5.60
C LEU A 77 -22.56 -13.31 -6.83
N SER A 78 -22.61 -14.63 -6.63
CA SER A 78 -22.87 -15.58 -7.71
C SER A 78 -23.75 -16.74 -7.24
N THR A 79 -24.53 -17.28 -8.17
CA THR A 79 -25.34 -18.49 -8.00
C THR A 79 -24.64 -19.76 -8.52
N GLY A 80 -23.40 -19.64 -9.01
CA GLY A 80 -22.56 -20.76 -9.47
C GLY A 80 -21.07 -20.39 -9.56
N PRO A 81 -20.19 -21.34 -9.93
CA PRO A 81 -18.77 -21.06 -10.11
C PRO A 81 -18.56 -19.99 -11.20
N LEU A 82 -17.86 -18.90 -10.86
CA LEU A 82 -17.47 -17.87 -11.84
C LEU A 82 -15.97 -18.00 -12.12
N SER A 83 -15.61 -17.99 -13.40
CA SER A 83 -14.23 -17.77 -13.83
C SER A 83 -13.83 -16.35 -13.46
N GLY A 84 -12.65 -16.20 -12.84
CA GLY A 84 -12.11 -14.88 -12.52
C GLY A 84 -11.67 -14.16 -13.79
N THR A 85 -12.02 -12.89 -13.94
CA THR A 85 -11.41 -12.01 -14.95
C THR A 85 -10.01 -11.58 -14.48
N LYS A 86 -9.12 -11.33 -15.45
CA LYS A 86 -7.79 -10.77 -15.15
C LYS A 86 -7.98 -9.36 -14.61
N LYS A 87 -7.78 -9.19 -13.31
CA LYS A 87 -7.90 -7.89 -12.65
C LYS A 87 -6.92 -6.88 -13.24
N SER A 88 -7.36 -5.64 -13.43
CA SER A 88 -6.45 -4.55 -13.73
C SER A 88 -5.43 -4.44 -12.59
N LYS A 89 -4.15 -4.44 -12.96
CA LYS A 89 -3.02 -4.20 -12.05
C LYS A 89 -2.49 -2.78 -12.20
N ASN A 90 -3.28 -1.89 -12.81
CA ASN A 90 -2.92 -0.47 -12.89
C ASN A 90 -2.88 0.09 -11.48
N ARG A 91 -1.71 0.64 -11.14
CA ARG A 91 -1.42 1.17 -9.82
C ARG A 91 -0.38 2.27 -9.89
N VAL A 92 -0.27 2.98 -8.79
CA VAL A 92 0.88 3.80 -8.43
C VAL A 92 1.50 3.18 -7.19
N THR A 93 2.81 3.27 -7.12
CA THR A 93 3.55 2.90 -5.92
C THR A 93 3.80 4.17 -5.10
N LEU A 94 3.56 4.08 -3.81
CA LEU A 94 3.89 5.12 -2.83
C LEU A 94 4.93 4.57 -1.86
N LEU A 95 6.01 5.29 -1.62
CA LEU A 95 6.84 5.09 -0.44
C LEU A 95 6.46 6.16 0.58
N LEU A 96 6.05 5.72 1.76
CA LEU A 96 5.69 6.59 2.86
C LEU A 96 6.74 6.48 3.95
N THR A 97 7.07 7.59 4.62
CA THR A 97 8.10 7.59 5.66
C THR A 97 7.71 8.49 6.81
N PHE A 98 7.74 7.92 8.01
CA PHE A 98 7.33 8.55 9.26
C PHE A 98 8.34 8.23 10.35
N ASN A 99 8.46 9.11 11.35
CA ASN A 99 9.14 8.73 12.58
C ASN A 99 8.22 7.94 13.52
N ALA A 100 8.80 7.30 14.54
CA ALA A 100 8.11 6.39 15.44
C ALA A 100 7.04 7.10 16.29
N THR A 101 7.22 8.39 16.58
CA THR A 101 6.22 9.20 17.30
C THR A 101 5.11 9.73 16.39
N GLY A 102 5.27 9.65 15.07
CA GLY A 102 4.33 10.18 14.07
C GLY A 102 4.35 11.70 13.92
N SER A 103 5.22 12.41 14.66
CA SER A 103 5.35 13.87 14.61
C SER A 103 5.92 14.37 13.27
N ILE A 104 6.67 13.52 12.56
CA ILE A 104 7.31 13.85 11.28
C ILE A 104 6.84 12.88 10.21
N LYS A 105 6.19 13.45 9.19
CA LYS A 105 5.90 12.81 7.90
C LYS A 105 6.79 13.43 6.82
N LEU A 106 7.56 12.61 6.11
CA LEU A 106 8.30 13.07 4.94
C LEU A 106 7.38 13.16 3.69
N PRO A 107 7.73 13.98 2.69
CA PRO A 107 7.04 13.96 1.41
C PRO A 107 6.97 12.54 0.86
N ALA A 108 5.79 12.14 0.38
CA ALA A 108 5.62 10.81 -0.20
C ALA A 108 6.38 10.74 -1.52
N LEU A 109 7.07 9.62 -1.75
CA LEU A 109 7.61 9.30 -3.07
C LEU A 109 6.50 8.64 -3.87
N PHE A 110 6.21 9.17 -5.05
CA PHE A 110 5.12 8.74 -5.92
C PHE A 110 5.68 8.17 -7.22
N ILE A 111 5.39 6.92 -7.54
CA ILE A 111 5.83 6.28 -8.79
C ILE A 111 4.63 5.99 -9.68
N HIS A 112 4.57 6.67 -10.82
CA HIS A 112 3.58 6.39 -11.86
C HIS A 112 4.13 5.50 -12.98
N LYS A 113 3.23 4.80 -13.69
CA LYS A 113 3.59 4.04 -14.90
C LYS A 113 4.11 4.91 -16.06
N HIS A 114 3.66 6.15 -16.10
CA HIS A 114 3.84 7.09 -17.21
C HIS A 114 4.46 8.37 -16.70
N GLN A 115 5.40 8.94 -17.46
CA GLN A 115 6.02 10.23 -17.12
C GLN A 115 4.99 11.35 -17.00
N THR A 116 4.05 11.41 -17.95
CA THR A 116 2.93 12.36 -17.92
C THR A 116 1.65 11.61 -18.29
N PRO A 117 0.87 11.15 -17.29
CA PRO A 117 -0.49 10.65 -17.50
C PRO A 117 -1.36 11.70 -18.16
N ARG A 118 -2.42 11.26 -18.85
CA ARG A 118 -3.37 12.18 -19.50
C ARG A 118 -3.97 13.17 -18.50
N ASP A 119 -4.26 12.73 -17.28
CA ASP A 119 -4.85 13.54 -16.22
C ASP A 119 -3.86 14.56 -15.62
N LEU A 120 -2.56 14.37 -15.81
CA LEU A 120 -1.50 15.29 -15.37
C LEU A 120 -0.87 16.09 -16.52
N LYS A 121 -1.57 16.16 -17.67
CA LYS A 121 -1.12 16.95 -18.82
C LYS A 121 -1.14 18.44 -18.47
N GLY A 122 -0.04 19.15 -18.76
CA GLY A 122 0.09 20.57 -18.46
C GLY A 122 0.42 20.90 -17.00
N ILE A 123 0.43 19.90 -16.10
CA ILE A 123 0.85 20.07 -14.72
C ILE A 123 2.37 19.95 -14.62
N ASP A 124 3.00 20.91 -13.96
CA ASP A 124 4.41 20.85 -13.55
C ASP A 124 4.56 19.92 -12.35
N LYS A 125 5.36 18.86 -12.52
CA LYS A 125 5.50 17.78 -11.53
C LYS A 125 6.31 18.24 -10.33
N SER A 126 7.16 19.25 -10.49
CA SER A 126 7.93 19.84 -9.39
C SER A 126 7.06 20.59 -8.38
N LYS A 127 5.83 20.96 -8.78
CA LYS A 127 4.85 21.65 -7.93
C LYS A 127 3.91 20.70 -7.20
N LEU A 128 4.00 19.39 -7.45
CA LEU A 128 3.19 18.42 -6.75
C LEU A 128 3.67 18.29 -5.29
N PRO A 129 2.78 17.98 -4.34
CA PRO A 129 3.15 17.80 -2.93
C PRO A 129 3.82 16.44 -2.66
N VAL A 130 4.41 15.83 -3.69
CA VAL A 130 5.04 14.51 -3.67
C VAL A 130 6.29 14.52 -4.54
N ASP A 131 7.25 13.66 -4.21
CA ASP A 131 8.41 13.45 -5.06
C ASP A 131 8.00 12.52 -6.22
N TYR A 132 7.76 13.11 -7.39
CA TYR A 132 7.21 12.40 -8.54
C TYR A 132 8.29 11.66 -9.34
N TYR A 133 8.14 10.35 -9.45
CA TYR A 133 8.93 9.45 -10.28
C TYR A 133 8.02 8.68 -11.25
N TRP A 134 8.65 8.06 -12.25
CA TRP A 134 7.92 7.20 -13.17
C TRP A 134 8.81 6.10 -13.73
N ASN A 135 8.20 4.97 -14.06
CA ASN A 135 8.79 3.92 -14.87
C ASN A 135 7.69 3.02 -15.44
N LYS A 136 7.99 2.23 -16.49
CA LYS A 136 6.99 1.41 -17.20
C LYS A 136 6.25 0.39 -16.33
N SER A 137 6.80 0.04 -15.16
CA SER A 137 6.26 -1.01 -14.29
C SER A 137 5.53 -0.47 -13.07
N ALA A 138 5.65 0.84 -12.77
CA ALA A 138 5.16 1.49 -11.56
C ALA A 138 5.56 0.73 -10.27
N TRP A 139 6.78 0.23 -10.23
CA TRP A 139 7.40 -0.41 -9.04
C TRP A 139 8.57 0.43 -8.55
N MET A 140 8.95 0.26 -7.29
CA MET A 140 10.25 0.74 -6.80
C MET A 140 11.39 0.10 -7.61
N GLN A 141 12.32 0.94 -8.07
CA GLN A 141 13.55 0.49 -8.73
C GLN A 141 14.73 0.86 -7.84
N THR A 142 15.81 0.08 -7.89
CA THR A 142 17.03 0.33 -7.10
C THR A 142 17.58 1.75 -7.32
N SER A 143 17.49 2.29 -8.54
CA SER A 143 17.90 3.66 -8.86
C SER A 143 17.07 4.72 -8.12
N ILE A 144 15.75 4.53 -8.05
CA ILE A 144 14.83 5.42 -7.32
C ILE A 144 15.07 5.32 -5.82
N TRP A 145 15.21 4.09 -5.30
CA TRP A 145 15.50 3.84 -3.89
C TRP A 145 16.83 4.47 -3.45
N ASN A 146 17.90 4.27 -4.21
CA ASN A 146 19.20 4.87 -3.91
C ASN A 146 19.13 6.39 -3.94
N LYS A 147 18.36 6.97 -4.89
CA LYS A 147 18.16 8.42 -4.94
C LYS A 147 17.39 8.94 -3.73
N TYR A 148 16.36 8.21 -3.31
CA TYR A 148 15.61 8.50 -2.10
C TYR A 148 16.52 8.51 -0.86
N LEU A 149 17.32 7.46 -0.67
CA LEU A 149 18.27 7.37 0.45
C LEU A 149 19.31 8.49 0.43
N GLU A 150 19.83 8.85 -0.75
CA GLU A 150 20.76 9.97 -0.90
C GLU A 150 20.13 11.29 -0.43
N LEU A 151 18.92 11.59 -0.91
CA LEU A 151 18.20 12.82 -0.56
C LEU A 151 17.81 12.85 0.92
N LEU A 152 17.37 11.71 1.47
CA LEU A 152 17.07 11.55 2.89
C LEU A 152 18.32 11.82 3.74
N ASN A 153 19.44 11.18 3.41
CA ASN A 153 20.70 11.39 4.12
C ASN A 153 21.16 12.85 4.06
N GLN A 154 21.07 13.49 2.89
CA GLN A 154 21.37 14.93 2.76
C GLN A 154 20.44 15.78 3.65
N ARG A 155 19.14 15.49 3.68
CA ARG A 155 18.17 16.19 4.53
C ARG A 155 18.51 16.05 6.01
N MET A 156 18.88 14.85 6.46
CA MET A 156 19.25 14.59 7.86
C MET A 156 20.59 15.25 8.22
N LYS A 157 21.60 15.19 7.33
CA LYS A 157 22.88 15.90 7.50
C LYS A 157 22.70 17.42 7.63
N ARG A 158 21.85 18.04 6.80
CA ARG A 158 21.55 19.49 6.90
C ARG A 158 20.94 19.88 8.25
N ARG A 159 20.32 18.92 8.96
CA ARG A 159 19.73 19.11 10.29
C ARG A 159 20.65 18.62 11.42
N ASN A 160 21.89 18.25 11.11
CA ASN A 160 22.83 17.59 12.03
C ASN A 160 22.19 16.40 12.77
N ARG A 161 21.38 15.63 12.05
CA ARG A 161 20.56 14.56 12.60
C ARG A 161 21.05 13.21 12.11
N LYS A 162 21.16 12.23 13.01
CA LYS A 162 21.39 10.83 12.69
C LYS A 162 20.11 10.07 13.02
N ILE A 163 19.66 9.22 12.10
CA ILE A 163 18.41 8.49 12.26
C ILE A 163 18.67 7.00 12.08
N LEU A 164 17.83 6.18 12.70
CA LEU A 164 17.64 4.79 12.36
C LEU A 164 16.50 4.71 11.35
N LEU A 165 16.73 4.15 10.16
CA LEU A 165 15.69 3.92 9.16
C LEU A 165 15.38 2.42 9.08
N LEU A 166 14.16 2.06 9.45
CA LEU A 166 13.58 0.74 9.26
C LEU A 166 12.91 0.69 7.89
N VAL A 167 13.15 -0.40 7.16
CA VAL A 167 12.72 -0.62 5.76
C VAL A 167 12.22 -2.06 5.61
#